data_AF-A0A7R9YMF4-F1
#
_entry.id   AF-A0A7R9YMF4-F1
#
_cell.length_a   1.000
_cell.length_b   1.000
_cell.length_c   1.000
_cell.angle_alpha   90.00
_cell.angle_beta   90.00
_cell.angle_gamma   90.00
#
_symmetry.space_group_name_H-M   'P 1'
#
loop_
_entity.id
_entity.type
_entity.pdbx_description
1 polymer ?
#
loop_
_entity_poly.entity_id
_entity_poly.type
_entity_poly.pdbx_seq_one_letter_code
_entity_poly.pdbx_strand_id
1 'polypeptide(L)'
;VALLAGGEEIVGAFREFGAPIVFGVAERARVDRPFLRLWYGTCRGENINAGGYMGEAAALLRLTELYLASYAGERDDQLAFTRICCETGLFAREHVALDVDGALFYNGARTLRPGTRLGLRLRRNGRWASARTGAAPCVLHAVGGGDMRHHLAAVGLDVSSVAQRNYAIHLLRNEPQR
;
A
#
# COMPACT_ATOMS: atom_id res chain seq x y z
N VAL A 1 2.61 0.31 -10.94
CA VAL A 1 1.37 0.60 -10.18
C VAL A 1 0.34 1.22 -11.11
N ALA A 2 -0.96 1.11 -10.82
CA ALA A 2 -2.03 1.82 -11.52
C ALA A 2 -3.01 2.45 -10.53
N LEU A 3 -3.58 3.60 -10.88
CA LEU A 3 -4.60 4.29 -10.08
C LEU A 3 -5.98 3.79 -10.50
N LEU A 4 -6.83 3.47 -9.52
CA LEU A 4 -8.21 3.04 -9.68
C LEU A 4 -9.21 4.10 -9.21
N ALA A 5 -8.72 5.19 -8.61
CA ALA A 5 -9.49 6.26 -8.00
C ALA A 5 -8.85 7.63 -8.28
N GLY A 6 -9.65 8.69 -8.17
CA GLY A 6 -9.17 10.07 -8.30
C GLY A 6 -8.33 10.52 -7.09
N GLY A 7 -7.57 11.61 -7.24
CA GLY A 7 -6.70 12.14 -6.19
C GLY A 7 -7.44 12.44 -4.87
N GLU A 8 -8.62 13.06 -4.94
CA GLU A 8 -9.43 13.36 -3.75
C GLU A 8 -9.93 12.10 -3.04
N GLU A 9 -10.31 11.07 -3.80
CA GLU A 9 -10.74 9.79 -3.24
C GLU A 9 -9.57 9.07 -2.54
N ILE A 10 -8.36 9.11 -3.13
CA ILE A 10 -7.14 8.56 -2.52
C ILE A 10 -6.86 9.28 -1.18
N VAL A 11 -6.92 10.62 -1.18
CA VAL A 11 -6.70 11.43 0.03
C VAL A 11 -7.76 11.11 1.09
N GLY A 12 -9.03 10.99 0.69
CA GLY A 12 -10.13 10.62 1.57
C GLY A 12 -9.92 9.26 2.22
N ALA A 13 -9.63 8.23 1.41
CA ALA A 13 -9.35 6.89 1.90
C ALA A 13 -8.13 6.85 2.86
N PHE A 14 -7.09 7.64 2.58
CA PHE A 14 -5.93 7.77 3.48
C PHE A 14 -6.30 8.36 4.83
N ARG A 15 -7.12 9.42 4.85
CA ARG A 15 -7.55 10.07 6.09
C ARG A 15 -8.37 9.16 7.00
N GLU A 16 -9.11 8.20 6.45
CA GLU A 16 -9.90 7.23 7.23
C GLU A 16 -9.04 6.33 8.12
N PHE A 17 -7.74 6.15 7.82
CA PHE A 17 -6.84 5.37 8.66
C PHE A 17 -6.43 6.08 9.95
N GLY A 18 -6.56 7.42 10.01
CA GLY A 18 -6.18 8.20 11.19
C GLY A 18 -4.67 8.16 11.53
N ALA A 19 -3.83 7.61 10.65
CA ALA A 19 -2.39 7.45 10.87
C ALA A 19 -1.58 8.35 9.92
N PRO A 20 -0.45 8.91 10.37
CA PRO A 20 0.47 9.70 9.53
C PRO A 20 1.06 8.93 8.35
N ILE A 21 1.19 7.61 8.45
CA ILE A 21 1.70 6.73 7.38
C ILE A 21 0.80 5.49 7.31
N VAL A 22 0.50 5.04 6.10
CA VAL A 22 -0.22 3.79 5.82
C VAL A 22 0.59 2.95 4.84
N PHE A 23 0.89 1.71 5.21
CA PHE A 23 1.46 0.72 4.30
C PHE A 23 0.40 -0.24 3.80
N GLY A 24 0.55 -0.72 2.56
CA GLY A 24 -0.08 -1.96 2.13
C GLY A 24 0.41 -3.14 2.95
N VAL A 25 -0.36 -4.22 3.00
CA VAL A 25 0.03 -5.47 3.67
C VAL A 25 0.68 -6.43 2.66
N ALA A 26 1.77 -7.10 3.03
CA ALA A 26 2.42 -8.07 2.16
C ALA A 26 1.47 -9.21 1.76
N GLU A 27 1.63 -9.78 0.57
CA GLU A 27 0.75 -10.86 0.07
C GLU A 27 0.71 -12.08 1.01
N ARG A 28 1.82 -12.35 1.72
CA ARG A 28 1.97 -13.48 2.65
C ARG A 28 1.50 -13.19 4.06
N ALA A 29 1.23 -11.93 4.37
CA ALA A 29 0.77 -11.50 5.67
C ALA A 29 -0.73 -11.80 5.81
N ARG A 30 -1.05 -12.97 6.38
CA ARG A 30 -2.42 -13.29 6.82
C ARG A 30 -2.71 -12.54 8.11
N VAL A 31 -3.18 -11.30 7.98
CA VAL A 31 -3.53 -10.47 9.14
C VAL A 31 -5.03 -10.29 9.21
N ASP A 32 -5.64 -10.93 10.20
CA ASP A 32 -7.02 -10.67 10.57
C ASP A 32 -7.05 -9.45 11.51
N ARG A 33 -7.98 -8.51 11.27
CA ARG A 33 -8.12 -7.27 12.06
C ARG A 33 -8.03 -7.43 13.58
N PRO A 34 -8.66 -8.45 14.21
CA PRO A 34 -8.59 -8.65 15.66
C PRO A 34 -7.17 -8.94 16.16
N PHE A 35 -6.27 -9.40 15.29
CA PHE A 35 -4.92 -9.84 15.63
C PHE A 35 -3.83 -8.84 15.20
N LEU A 36 -4.20 -7.71 14.56
CA LEU A 36 -3.26 -6.64 14.18
C LEU A 36 -2.38 -6.19 15.33
N ARG A 37 -2.96 -6.02 16.52
CA ARG A 37 -2.23 -5.60 17.73
C ARG A 37 -1.17 -6.59 18.19
N LEU A 38 -1.41 -7.90 18.01
CA LEU A 38 -0.42 -8.94 18.30
C LEU A 38 0.67 -9.00 17.22
N TRP A 39 0.32 -8.55 16.01
CA TRP A 39 1.19 -8.56 14.85
C TRP A 39 2.18 -7.39 14.82
N TYR A 40 1.82 -6.24 15.39
CA TYR A 40 2.72 -5.11 15.63
C TYR A 40 3.92 -5.44 16.54
N GLY A 41 3.92 -6.61 17.20
CA GLY A 41 5.03 -7.09 18.03
C GLY A 41 5.99 -8.05 17.33
N THR A 42 5.70 -8.51 16.09
CA THR A 42 6.59 -9.45 15.40
C THR A 42 7.56 -8.71 14.49
N CYS A 43 8.79 -8.45 14.95
CA CYS A 43 9.89 -7.95 14.10
C CYS A 43 10.41 -8.99 13.08
N ARG A 44 9.68 -10.10 12.89
CA ARG A 44 10.09 -11.23 12.07
C ARG A 44 9.17 -11.34 10.87
N GLY A 45 9.74 -11.16 9.67
CA GLY A 45 9.05 -11.31 8.40
C GLY A 45 8.80 -9.99 7.68
N GLU A 46 8.28 -10.12 6.46
CA GLU A 46 7.86 -9.03 5.60
C GLU A 46 6.39 -8.74 5.86
N ASN A 47 6.13 -7.85 6.80
CA ASN A 47 4.79 -7.65 7.31
C ASN A 47 4.01 -6.59 6.50
N ILE A 48 4.74 -5.59 6.04
CA ILE A 48 4.25 -4.53 5.18
C ILE A 48 4.55 -4.85 3.71
N ASN A 49 3.93 -4.12 2.79
CA ASN A 49 4.34 -4.07 1.40
C ASN A 49 5.05 -2.74 1.12
N ALA A 50 6.38 -2.74 0.94
CA ALA A 50 7.13 -1.51 0.70
C ALA A 50 6.90 -0.92 -0.70
N GLY A 51 6.38 -1.71 -1.64
CA GLY A 51 6.01 -1.21 -2.97
C GLY A 51 4.73 -0.37 -3.00
N GLY A 52 4.01 -0.27 -1.87
CA GLY A 52 2.83 0.58 -1.75
C GLY A 52 2.66 1.16 -0.33
N TYR A 53 2.93 2.45 -0.18
CA TYR A 53 2.65 3.21 1.03
C TYR A 53 2.29 4.66 0.71
N MET A 54 1.63 5.31 1.65
CA MET A 54 1.23 6.71 1.58
C MET A 54 1.38 7.34 2.96
N GLY A 55 1.74 8.62 3.03
CA GLY A 55 1.89 9.29 4.31
C GLY A 55 2.01 10.80 4.18
N GLU A 56 1.91 11.47 5.32
CA GLU A 56 2.23 12.88 5.42
C GLU A 56 3.73 13.10 5.14
N ALA A 57 4.07 14.13 4.37
CA ALA A 57 5.44 14.39 3.93
C ALA A 57 6.45 14.41 5.09
N ALA A 58 6.13 15.06 6.21
CA ALA A 58 7.01 15.13 7.37
C ALA A 58 7.20 13.76 8.06
N ALA A 59 6.17 12.92 8.06
CA ALA A 59 6.27 11.57 8.62
C ALA A 59 7.11 10.65 7.72
N LEU A 60 6.90 10.74 6.40
CA LEU A 60 7.70 10.01 5.41
C LEU A 60 9.18 10.41 5.47
N LEU A 61 9.48 11.71 5.61
CA LEU A 61 10.86 12.18 5.76
C LEU A 61 11.55 11.53 6.96
N ARG A 62 10.90 11.55 8.13
CA ARG A 62 11.44 10.90 9.35
C ARG A 62 11.65 9.40 9.16
N LEU A 63 10.71 8.71 8.49
CA LEU A 63 10.86 7.29 8.19
C LEU A 63 12.07 7.04 7.27
N THR A 64 12.28 7.88 6.26
CA THR A 64 13.44 7.80 5.37
C THR A 64 14.75 8.08 6.11
N GLU A 65 14.78 9.05 7.02
CA GLU A 65 15.96 9.32 7.85
C GLU A 65 16.34 8.11 8.71
N LEU A 66 15.36 7.45 9.33
CA LEU A 66 15.57 6.21 10.09
C LEU A 66 16.09 5.08 9.20
N TYR A 67 15.55 4.94 7.99
CA TYR A 67 16.02 3.96 7.01
C TYR A 67 17.48 4.20 6.63
N LEU A 68 17.84 5.45 6.30
CA LEU A 68 19.20 5.79 5.91
C LEU A 68 20.20 5.64 7.07
N ALA A 69 19.78 5.91 8.31
CA ALA A 69 20.65 5.80 9.48
C ALA A 69 20.95 4.35 9.87
N SER A 70 19.99 3.42 9.70
CA SER A 70 20.07 2.07 10.29
C SER A 70 20.01 0.93 9.28
N TYR A 71 19.55 1.18 8.04
CA TYR A 71 19.27 0.15 7.04
C TYR A 71 19.70 0.52 5.61
N ALA A 72 20.55 1.53 5.43
CA ALA A 72 21.00 1.98 4.09
C ALA A 72 21.65 0.89 3.22
N GLY A 73 22.11 -0.21 3.81
CA GLY A 73 22.66 -1.38 3.11
C GLY A 73 21.72 -2.58 2.98
N GLU A 74 20.51 -2.52 3.56
CA GLU A 74 19.53 -3.58 3.43
C GLU A 74 18.98 -3.59 2.00
N ARG A 75 19.00 -4.77 1.36
CA ARG A 75 18.54 -4.92 -0.04
C ARG A 75 17.05 -5.13 -0.15
N ASP A 76 16.43 -5.51 0.96
CA ASP A 76 15.00 -5.74 1.11
C ASP A 76 14.37 -4.57 1.88
N ASP A 77 13.86 -3.59 1.14
CA ASP A 77 13.20 -2.41 1.68
C ASP A 77 11.97 -2.76 2.53
N GLN A 78 11.26 -3.83 2.18
CA GLN A 78 10.12 -4.36 2.91
C GLN A 78 10.50 -4.88 4.29
N LEU A 79 11.59 -5.64 4.38
CA LEU A 79 12.13 -6.08 5.66
C LEU A 79 12.67 -4.91 6.48
N ALA A 80 13.38 -3.97 5.85
CA ALA A 80 13.91 -2.79 6.52
C ALA A 80 12.81 -1.93 7.17
N PHE A 81 11.79 -1.55 6.40
CA PHE A 81 10.67 -0.75 6.92
C PHE A 81 9.87 -1.51 7.98
N THR A 82 9.72 -2.85 7.86
CA THR A 82 9.09 -3.66 8.90
C THR A 82 9.87 -3.56 10.22
N ARG A 83 11.19 -3.73 10.15
CA ARG A 83 12.08 -3.63 11.32
C ARG A 83 12.05 -2.23 11.94
N ILE A 84 12.15 -1.17 11.13
CA ILE A 84 12.04 0.22 11.62
C ILE A 84 10.73 0.41 12.38
N CYS A 85 9.60 0.01 11.79
CA CYS A 85 8.29 0.24 12.41
C CYS A 85 8.12 -0.52 13.73
N CYS A 86 8.66 -1.73 13.83
CA CYS A 86 8.62 -2.52 15.05
C CYS A 86 9.62 -2.03 16.11
N GLU A 87 10.90 -1.83 15.77
CA GLU A 87 11.98 -1.51 16.70
C GLU A 87 11.85 -0.09 17.28
N THR A 88 11.34 0.86 16.50
CA THR A 88 11.09 2.24 16.97
C THR A 88 9.73 2.41 17.63
N GLY A 89 8.90 1.36 17.63
CA GLY A 89 7.54 1.36 18.18
C GLY A 89 6.53 2.21 17.40
N LEU A 90 6.81 2.54 16.13
CA LEU A 90 5.91 3.36 15.29
C LEU A 90 4.52 2.73 15.12
N PHE A 91 4.44 1.40 15.07
CA PHE A 91 3.16 0.69 15.07
C PHE A 91 2.37 0.89 16.37
N ALA A 92 3.04 0.74 17.51
CA ALA A 92 2.41 0.87 18.83
C ALA A 92 1.95 2.29 19.15
N ARG A 93 2.60 3.30 18.54
CA ARG A 93 2.25 4.72 18.71
C ARG A 93 1.19 5.21 17.71
N GLU A 94 0.57 4.32 16.94
CA GLU A 94 -0.41 4.67 15.89
C GLU A 94 0.15 5.64 14.82
N HIS A 95 1.47 5.73 14.69
CA HIS A 95 2.12 6.57 13.68
C HIS A 95 2.13 5.90 12.30
N VAL A 96 1.93 4.58 12.28
CA VAL A 96 1.86 3.75 11.08
C VAL A 96 0.64 2.84 11.18
N ALA A 97 -0.21 2.85 10.16
CA ALA A 97 -1.29 1.90 9.98
C ALA A 97 -1.01 0.93 8.83
N LEU A 98 -1.73 -0.20 8.83
CA LEU A 98 -1.67 -1.23 7.79
C LEU A 98 -3.01 -1.33 7.07
N ASP A 99 -2.97 -1.26 5.75
CA ASP A 99 -4.12 -1.47 4.88
C ASP A 99 -4.42 -2.96 4.69
N VAL A 100 -4.93 -3.58 5.75
CA VAL A 100 -5.34 -4.99 5.78
C VAL A 100 -6.51 -5.30 4.85
N ASP A 101 -7.43 -4.35 4.68
CA ASP A 101 -8.63 -4.55 3.89
C ASP A 101 -8.40 -4.30 2.39
N GLY A 102 -7.32 -3.60 2.04
CA GLY A 102 -7.04 -3.15 0.67
C GLY A 102 -7.95 -1.99 0.26
N ALA A 103 -8.18 -1.03 1.15
CA ALA A 103 -8.96 0.17 0.88
C ALA A 103 -8.15 1.21 0.08
N LEU A 104 -6.84 1.29 0.33
CA LEU A 104 -5.90 2.10 -0.46
C LEU A 104 -5.20 1.24 -1.52
N PHE A 105 -4.62 0.11 -1.11
CA PHE A 105 -3.70 -0.68 -1.92
C PHE A 105 -4.27 -2.08 -2.14
N TYR A 106 -4.45 -2.44 -3.40
CA TYR A 106 -4.63 -3.81 -3.82
C TYR A 106 -3.30 -4.36 -4.32
N ASN A 107 -2.71 -5.26 -3.52
CA ASN A 107 -1.50 -6.00 -3.89
C ASN A 107 -1.90 -7.23 -4.72
N GLY A 108 -1.78 -7.12 -6.04
CA GLY A 108 -1.99 -8.21 -6.99
C GLY A 108 -0.87 -9.25 -6.92
N ALA A 109 -1.18 -10.48 -7.35
CA ALA A 109 -0.26 -11.60 -7.25
C ALA A 109 1.03 -11.37 -8.06
N ARG A 110 2.16 -11.83 -7.54
CA ARG A 110 3.47 -11.68 -8.21
C ARG A 110 3.48 -12.19 -9.65
N THR A 111 2.75 -13.28 -9.90
CA THR A 111 2.64 -13.89 -11.22
C THR A 111 1.17 -14.01 -11.60
N LEU A 112 0.72 -13.18 -12.54
CA LEU A 112 -0.59 -13.34 -13.15
C LEU A 112 -0.45 -14.05 -14.50
N ARG A 113 -1.05 -15.24 -14.63
CA ARG A 113 -1.13 -15.91 -15.94
C ARG A 113 -2.17 -15.21 -16.80
N PRO A 114 -2.00 -15.14 -18.13
CA PRO A 114 -3.05 -14.68 -19.03
C PRO A 114 -4.37 -15.39 -18.75
N GLY A 115 -5.47 -14.64 -18.70
CA GLY A 115 -6.81 -15.17 -18.37
C GLY A 115 -7.10 -15.37 -16.88
N THR A 116 -6.13 -15.14 -15.99
CA THR A 116 -6.37 -15.14 -14.54
C THR A 116 -7.14 -13.88 -14.16
N ARG A 117 -8.27 -14.04 -13.46
CA ARG A 117 -8.99 -12.92 -12.88
C ARG A 117 -8.32 -12.51 -11.57
N LEU A 118 -8.11 -11.21 -11.40
CA LEU A 118 -7.82 -10.67 -10.07
C LEU A 118 -9.03 -10.88 -9.16
N GLY A 119 -8.81 -10.96 -7.85
CA GLY A 119 -9.87 -10.99 -6.84
C GLY A 119 -10.57 -9.63 -6.69
N LEU A 120 -10.89 -8.98 -7.81
CA LEU A 120 -11.55 -7.69 -7.94
C LEU A 120 -12.83 -7.87 -8.76
N ARG A 121 -13.89 -7.18 -8.35
CA ARG A 121 -15.19 -7.13 -9.05
C ARG A 121 -15.55 -5.70 -9.38
N LEU A 122 -16.02 -5.46 -10.59
CA LEU A 122 -16.57 -4.17 -10.98
C LEU A 122 -17.96 -4.01 -10.35
N ARG A 123 -18.15 -2.95 -9.57
CA ARG A 123 -19.44 -2.59 -8.98
C ARG A 123 -20.30 -1.80 -9.98
N ARG A 124 -21.60 -1.73 -9.72
CA ARG A 124 -22.57 -0.97 -10.54
C ARG A 124 -22.23 0.52 -10.67
N ASN A 125 -21.52 1.08 -9.69
CA ASN A 125 -21.03 2.46 -9.72
C ASN A 125 -19.69 2.63 -10.47
N GLY A 126 -19.26 1.63 -11.23
CA GLY A 126 -18.02 1.68 -12.01
C GLY A 126 -16.73 1.48 -11.19
N ARG A 127 -16.82 1.22 -9.88
CA ARG A 127 -15.63 1.03 -9.03
C ARG A 127 -15.23 -0.44 -8.90
N TRP A 128 -13.94 -0.70 -9.01
CA TRP A 128 -13.37 -2.01 -8.65
C TRP A 128 -13.39 -2.19 -7.14
N ALA A 129 -13.78 -3.39 -6.70
CA ALA A 129 -13.77 -3.76 -5.29
C ALA A 129 -13.21 -5.15 -5.08
N SER A 130 -12.44 -5.33 -4.01
CA SER A 130 -11.98 -6.62 -3.52
C SER A 130 -13.16 -7.58 -3.33
N ALA A 131 -13.09 -8.73 -3.98
CA ALA A 131 -14.08 -9.80 -3.80
C ALA A 131 -14.02 -10.37 -2.38
N ARG A 132 -12.85 -10.33 -1.74
CA ARG A 132 -12.61 -10.85 -0.38
C ARG A 132 -13.16 -9.92 0.70
N THR A 133 -12.80 -8.64 0.64
CA THR A 133 -13.03 -7.68 1.73
C THR A 133 -14.18 -6.72 1.43
N GLY A 134 -14.58 -6.60 0.16
CA GLY A 134 -15.50 -5.57 -0.28
C GLY A 134 -14.91 -4.16 -0.28
N ALA A 135 -13.64 -3.96 0.08
CA ALA A 135 -12.99 -2.66 -0.04
C ALA A 135 -12.85 -2.26 -1.51
N ALA A 136 -12.92 -0.96 -1.82
CA ALA A 136 -12.75 -0.43 -3.17
C ALA A 136 -11.36 0.23 -3.28
N PRO A 137 -10.30 -0.54 -3.63
CA PRO A 137 -8.92 -0.05 -3.60
C PRO A 137 -8.74 1.15 -4.51
N CYS A 138 -7.86 2.05 -4.08
CA CYS A 138 -7.50 3.23 -4.86
C CYS A 138 -6.30 3.00 -5.79
N VAL A 139 -5.47 2.02 -5.45
CA VAL A 139 -4.20 1.73 -6.11
C VAL A 139 -4.07 0.24 -6.37
N LEU A 140 -3.75 -0.14 -7.61
CA LEU A 140 -3.39 -1.50 -8.00
C LEU A 140 -1.87 -1.64 -8.12
N HIS A 141 -1.29 -2.52 -7.33
CA HIS A 141 0.14 -2.80 -7.30
C HIS A 141 0.40 -4.25 -7.72
N ALA A 142 1.24 -4.47 -8.74
CA ALA A 142 1.68 -5.80 -9.12
C ALA A 142 2.93 -6.13 -8.32
N VAL A 143 2.78 -7.00 -7.31
CA VAL A 143 3.85 -7.31 -6.36
C VAL A 143 5.04 -7.96 -7.09
N GLY A 144 6.27 -7.68 -6.62
CA GLY A 144 7.47 -8.40 -7.03
C GLY A 144 7.81 -8.35 -8.53
N GLY A 145 7.49 -7.24 -9.20
CA GLY A 145 7.80 -7.04 -10.61
C GLY A 145 6.85 -7.74 -11.59
N GLY A 146 5.67 -8.18 -11.11
CA GLY A 146 4.64 -8.75 -11.98
C GLY A 146 4.27 -7.81 -13.14
N ASP A 147 3.99 -8.36 -14.32
CA ASP A 147 3.62 -7.55 -15.49
C ASP A 147 2.29 -6.85 -15.22
N MET A 148 2.35 -5.52 -15.05
CA MET A 148 1.19 -4.67 -14.81
C MET A 148 0.19 -4.76 -15.97
N ARG A 149 0.63 -5.07 -17.19
CA ARG A 149 -0.24 -5.21 -18.35
C ARG A 149 -1.23 -6.36 -18.17
N HIS A 150 -0.79 -7.49 -17.60
CA HIS A 150 -1.68 -8.61 -17.28
C HIS A 150 -2.66 -8.26 -16.15
N HIS A 151 -2.21 -7.48 -15.16
CA HIS A 151 -3.06 -7.03 -14.07
C HIS A 151 -4.16 -6.08 -14.55
N LEU A 152 -3.81 -5.14 -15.44
CA LEU A 152 -4.75 -4.21 -16.04
C LEU A 152 -5.72 -4.88 -16.98
N ALA A 153 -5.25 -5.80 -17.82
CA ALA A 153 -6.11 -6.63 -18.65
C ALA A 153 -7.12 -7.44 -17.78
N ALA A 154 -6.69 -7.94 -16.62
CA ALA A 154 -7.56 -8.65 -15.68
C ALA A 154 -8.65 -7.77 -15.05
N VAL A 155 -8.48 -6.44 -15.05
CA VAL A 155 -9.51 -5.45 -14.66
C VAL A 155 -10.02 -4.63 -15.84
N GLY A 156 -9.83 -5.11 -17.08
CA GLY A 156 -10.34 -4.45 -18.29
C GLY A 156 -9.89 -3.01 -18.49
N LEU A 157 -8.75 -2.61 -17.93
CA LEU A 157 -8.15 -1.29 -18.14
C LEU A 157 -7.11 -1.36 -19.27
N ASP A 158 -7.15 -0.38 -20.18
CA ASP A 158 -6.23 -0.34 -21.31
C ASP A 158 -4.81 0.11 -20.89
N VAL A 159 -3.85 -0.62 -21.43
CA VAL A 159 -2.41 -0.53 -21.15
C VAL A 159 -1.80 0.76 -21.70
N SER A 160 -2.41 1.35 -22.73
CA SER A 160 -2.00 2.61 -23.36
C SER A 160 -2.06 3.82 -22.42
N SER A 161 -2.81 3.72 -21.31
CA SER A 161 -3.02 4.79 -20.33
C SER A 161 -1.96 4.84 -19.21
N VAL A 162 -0.98 3.94 -19.21
CA VAL A 162 -0.16 3.66 -18.02
C VAL A 162 1.26 4.19 -18.20
N ALA A 163 1.54 5.34 -17.59
CA ALA A 163 2.91 5.70 -17.25
C ALA A 163 3.42 4.72 -16.17
N GLN A 164 4.33 3.81 -16.52
CA GLN A 164 5.13 3.08 -15.54
C GLN A 164 5.92 4.10 -14.71
N ARG A 165 5.40 4.45 -13.53
CA ARG A 165 6.12 5.25 -12.54
C ARG A 165 6.02 4.52 -11.21
N ASN A 166 7.15 4.42 -10.49
CA ASN A 166 7.13 4.11 -9.07
C ASN A 166 6.45 5.29 -8.39
N TYR A 167 5.21 5.11 -7.92
CA TYR A 167 4.49 6.18 -7.25
C TYR A 167 4.76 6.11 -5.76
N ALA A 168 5.52 7.08 -5.25
CA ALA A 168 5.29 7.59 -3.91
C ALA A 168 4.26 8.73 -4.06
N ILE A 169 3.04 8.53 -3.57
CA ILE A 169 2.05 9.62 -3.54
C ILE A 169 2.37 10.47 -2.32
N HIS A 170 3.14 11.53 -2.55
CA HIS A 170 3.42 12.55 -1.54
C HIS A 170 2.23 13.50 -1.45
N LEU A 171 1.51 13.49 -0.32
CA LEU A 171 0.63 14.59 0.01
C LEU A 171 1.49 15.78 0.45
N LEU A 172 1.79 16.69 -0.49
CA LEU A 172 2.23 18.03 -0.13
C LEU A 172 1.02 18.73 0.48
N ARG A 173 1.06 19.02 1.79
CA ARG A 173 0.14 19.96 2.41
C ARG A 173 0.39 21.33 1.77
N ASN A 174 -0.41 21.69 0.76
CA ASN A 174 -0.65 23.10 0.46
C ASN A 174 -1.71 23.58 1.46
N GLU A 175 -1.30 23.83 2.70
CA GLU A 175 -2.09 24.73 3.52
C GLU A 175 -1.87 26.15 2.96
N PRO A 176 -2.93 26.89 2.58
CA PRO A 176 -2.77 28.29 2.25
C PRO A 176 -2.29 28.99 3.51
N GLN A 177 -1.09 29.57 3.45
CA GLN A 177 -0.58 30.43 4.51
C GLN A 177 -1.63 31.53 4.77
N ARG A 178 -2.19 31.54 5.98
CA ARG A 178 -2.98 32.64 6.52
C ARG A 178 -2.09 33.48 7.42
#